data_AF-Q9SFD5-F1
#
_entry.id   AF-Q9SFD5-F1
#
_cell.length_a   1.000
_cell.length_b   1.000
_cell.length_c   1.000
_cell.angle_alpha   90.00
_cell.angle_beta   90.00
_cell.angle_gamma   90.00
#
_symmetry.space_group_name_H-M   'P 1'
#
loop_
_entity.id
_entity.type
_entity.pdbx_description
1 polymer ?
#
loop_
_entity_poly.entity_id
_entity_poly.type
_entity_poly.pdbx_seq_one_letter_code
_entity_poly.pdbx_strand_id
1 'polypeptide(L)'
;MGRSKLASRPAEEDLNPGKSKRKKISLGPENAAASISTGIEAGNERKPGLYCCNYCDKDLSGLVRFKCAVCMDFDLCVECFSVGVELNRHKNSHPYRVMDNLSFSLVTSDWNADEEILLLEAIATYGFGNWKEVADHVGSKTTTECIKHFNSAYMQSPCFPLPDLSHTIGKSKDELLAMSKDSAVKTEIPAFVRLSPKEELPVSAEIKHEASGKVNEIDPPLSALAGVKKKGNVPQAKDIIKLEAAKQQSDRSVGEKKLRLPGEKVPLVTELYGYNLKREEFEIEHDNDAEQLLADMEFKDSDTDAEREQKLQVLRIYSKRLDERKRRKEFVLERNLLYPDQYEMSLSAEERKIYKSCKVFARFQSKEEHKELIKKVIEEHQILRRIEDLQEARTAGCRTTSDANRFIEEKRKKEAEESMLLRLNHGAPGSIAGKTLKSPRGLPRNLHPFGSDSLPKVTPPRIYSGLDTWDVDGLLGADLLSETEKKMCNETRILPVHYLKMLDILTREIKKGQIKKKSDAYSFFKVEPSKVDRVYDMLVHKGIGDST
;
A
#
# COMPACT_ATOMS: atom_id res chain seq x y z
N MET A 1 8.98 6.03 -17.82
CA MET A 1 10.26 5.87 -18.55
C MET A 1 10.89 4.58 -18.07
N GLY A 2 11.55 3.83 -18.94
CA GLY A 2 12.17 2.55 -18.60
C GLY A 2 13.14 2.16 -19.71
N ARG A 3 14.24 2.92 -19.82
CA ARG A 3 15.32 2.66 -20.78
C ARG A 3 16.41 1.85 -20.08
N SER A 4 16.11 0.61 -19.69
CA SER A 4 17.10 -0.31 -19.12
C SER A 4 17.89 -1.00 -20.22
N LYS A 5 19.01 -0.39 -20.66
CA LYS A 5 20.08 -1.15 -21.33
C LYS A 5 21.08 -1.61 -20.27
N LEU A 6 20.85 -2.82 -19.74
CA LEU A 6 21.86 -3.58 -19.02
C LEU A 6 22.99 -3.92 -19.98
N ALA A 7 24.09 -3.19 -19.92
CA ALA A 7 25.35 -3.57 -20.54
C ALA A 7 26.14 -4.41 -19.53
N SER A 8 26.22 -5.71 -19.79
CA SER A 8 27.02 -6.69 -19.06
C SER A 8 28.50 -6.31 -19.15
N ARG A 9 29.16 -6.11 -18.00
CA ARG A 9 30.61 -5.94 -17.90
C ARG A 9 31.30 -7.29 -18.10
N PRO A 10 32.25 -7.44 -19.04
CA PRO A 10 33.30 -8.43 -18.94
C PRO A 10 34.41 -7.88 -18.02
N ALA A 11 34.82 -8.70 -17.06
CA ALA A 11 35.99 -8.44 -16.25
C ALA A 11 37.22 -8.79 -17.08
N GLU A 12 38.09 -7.82 -17.37
CA GLU A 12 39.51 -8.07 -17.60
C GLU A 12 40.35 -6.95 -16.95
N GLU A 13 41.28 -7.41 -16.12
CA GLU A 13 42.40 -6.70 -15.56
C GLU A 13 43.33 -6.26 -16.70
N ASP A 14 43.78 -5.00 -16.72
CA ASP A 14 45.22 -4.71 -16.77
C ASP A 14 45.55 -3.22 -16.73
N LEU A 15 46.68 -2.97 -16.08
CA LEU A 15 47.29 -1.69 -15.74
C LEU A 15 47.81 -0.94 -16.99
N ASN A 16 47.54 0.38 -17.11
CA ASN A 16 48.56 1.45 -17.04
C ASN A 16 47.97 2.84 -17.38
N PRO A 17 48.36 3.92 -16.67
CA PRO A 17 47.89 5.28 -16.93
C PRO A 17 48.86 6.02 -17.88
N GLY A 18 48.37 6.40 -19.06
CA GLY A 18 49.22 6.99 -20.11
C GLY A 18 48.53 8.09 -20.92
N LYS A 19 48.52 9.30 -20.35
CA LYS A 19 48.56 10.62 -21.01
C LYS A 19 47.82 10.79 -22.35
N SER A 20 46.65 11.44 -22.24
CA SER A 20 45.97 12.20 -23.28
C SER A 20 46.91 13.15 -24.04
N LYS A 21 47.02 12.98 -25.37
CA LYS A 21 47.48 14.07 -26.25
C LYS A 21 46.58 14.14 -27.50
N ARG A 22 45.61 15.04 -27.36
CA ARG A 22 44.72 15.62 -28.37
C ARG A 22 45.48 15.92 -29.67
N LYS A 23 45.16 15.24 -30.76
CA LYS A 23 45.64 15.58 -32.12
C LYS A 23 44.43 15.84 -33.01
N LYS A 24 44.26 17.10 -33.38
CA LYS A 24 43.21 17.65 -34.23
C LYS A 24 43.88 18.05 -35.55
N ILE A 25 43.66 17.29 -36.62
CA ILE A 25 44.07 17.60 -38.01
C ILE A 25 42.94 17.02 -38.88
N SER A 26 41.99 17.85 -39.31
CA SER A 26 41.95 18.64 -40.55
C SER A 26 41.52 17.81 -41.76
N LEU A 27 40.35 18.18 -42.27
CA LEU A 27 39.63 17.61 -43.40
C LEU A 27 40.40 17.84 -44.70
N GLY A 28 40.56 16.78 -45.49
CA GLY A 28 40.98 16.83 -46.89
C GLY A 28 39.81 16.41 -47.79
N PRO A 29 39.51 17.16 -48.88
CA PRO A 29 38.44 16.83 -49.81
C PRO A 29 38.99 15.93 -50.93
N GLU A 30 38.39 14.77 -51.13
CA GLU A 30 38.73 13.89 -52.25
C GLU A 30 37.55 13.79 -53.22
N ASN A 31 37.93 14.03 -54.47
CA ASN A 31 37.11 14.27 -55.65
C ASN A 31 36.37 13.03 -56.17
N ALA A 32 35.26 13.32 -56.85
CA ALA A 32 34.81 12.77 -58.13
C ALA A 32 34.62 11.24 -58.26
N ALA A 33 33.36 10.83 -58.49
CA ALA A 33 32.97 10.27 -59.78
C ALA A 33 31.44 10.02 -59.85
N ALA A 34 30.94 10.23 -61.06
CA ALA A 34 29.56 10.16 -61.52
C ALA A 34 28.80 8.86 -61.19
N SER A 35 27.47 8.97 -61.04
CA SER A 35 26.49 8.18 -61.81
C SER A 35 25.08 8.76 -61.64
N ILE A 36 24.37 8.78 -62.76
CA ILE A 36 23.09 9.45 -63.03
C ILE A 36 21.93 8.50 -62.68
N SER A 37 20.91 8.98 -61.97
CA SER A 37 19.52 8.50 -62.13
C SER A 37 18.51 9.42 -61.41
N THR A 38 17.80 10.20 -62.23
CA THR A 38 16.39 10.62 -62.15
C THR A 38 15.60 10.37 -60.85
N GLY A 39 15.06 11.45 -60.28
CA GLY A 39 13.96 11.41 -59.30
C GLY A 39 13.92 12.66 -58.42
N ILE A 40 13.16 13.67 -58.84
CA ILE A 40 12.90 14.88 -58.04
C ILE A 40 11.90 14.50 -56.96
N GLU A 41 12.34 14.32 -55.72
CA GLU A 41 11.50 14.54 -54.54
C GLU A 41 12.33 15.28 -53.48
N ALA A 42 11.79 16.41 -53.03
CA ALA A 42 12.47 17.37 -52.18
C ALA A 42 13.00 16.71 -50.90
N GLY A 43 14.33 16.63 -50.79
CA GLY A 43 15.03 16.22 -49.58
C GLY A 43 14.75 17.20 -48.45
N ASN A 44 13.69 16.94 -47.70
CA ASN A 44 13.67 17.34 -46.31
C ASN A 44 14.17 16.13 -45.53
N GLU A 45 15.49 16.04 -45.33
CA GLU A 45 16.10 15.12 -44.38
C GLU A 45 15.64 15.53 -42.96
N ARG A 46 14.36 15.31 -42.67
CA ARG A 46 13.83 15.43 -41.33
C ARG A 46 14.43 14.27 -40.57
N LYS A 47 15.32 14.56 -39.61
CA LYS A 47 15.69 13.59 -38.58
C LYS A 47 14.38 12.95 -38.12
N PRO A 48 14.22 11.62 -38.20
CA PRO A 48 12.98 10.98 -37.81
C PRO A 48 12.72 11.37 -36.35
N GLY A 49 11.63 12.11 -36.13
CA GLY A 49 11.15 12.38 -34.78
C GLY A 49 11.05 11.06 -34.03
N LEU A 50 11.45 11.04 -32.76
CA LEU A 50 11.44 9.82 -31.95
C LEU A 50 10.04 9.22 -31.84
N TYR A 51 9.00 10.04 -32.01
CA TYR A 51 7.59 9.65 -31.97
C TYR A 51 6.83 10.40 -33.05
N CYS A 52 6.03 9.70 -33.84
CA CYS A 52 5.12 10.29 -34.83
C CYS A 52 3.69 9.81 -34.59
N CYS A 53 2.71 10.60 -35.02
CA CYS A 53 1.31 10.20 -35.01
C CYS A 53 1.11 9.08 -36.04
N ASN A 54 0.67 7.90 -35.62
CA ASN A 54 0.48 6.78 -36.53
C ASN A 54 -0.63 6.98 -37.58
N TYR A 55 -1.43 8.05 -37.48
CA TYR A 55 -2.49 8.37 -38.44
C TYR A 55 -2.11 9.49 -39.42
N CYS A 56 -1.57 10.62 -38.93
CA CYS A 56 -1.29 11.79 -39.76
C CYS A 56 0.21 12.08 -39.96
N ASP A 57 1.09 11.21 -39.44
CA ASP A 57 2.55 11.32 -39.51
C ASP A 57 3.13 12.63 -38.93
N LYS A 58 2.33 13.38 -38.17
CA LYS A 58 2.77 14.56 -37.42
C LYS A 58 3.81 14.16 -36.39
N ASP A 59 4.94 14.86 -36.37
CA ASP A 59 5.98 14.65 -35.34
C ASP A 59 5.42 15.02 -33.96
N LEU A 60 5.56 14.09 -33.02
CA LEU A 60 5.08 14.20 -31.64
C LEU A 60 6.23 14.39 -30.65
N SER A 61 7.47 14.52 -31.14
CA SER A 61 8.63 14.77 -30.30
C SER A 61 8.48 16.12 -29.57
N GLY A 62 8.37 16.08 -28.24
CA GLY A 62 8.18 17.27 -27.40
C GLY A 62 6.74 17.82 -27.36
N LEU A 63 5.78 17.12 -27.97
CA LEU A 63 4.36 17.47 -27.89
C LEU A 63 3.60 16.45 -27.05
N VAL A 64 2.43 16.86 -26.55
CA VAL A 64 1.49 15.93 -25.91
C VAL A 64 1.07 14.87 -26.91
N ARG A 65 1.27 13.60 -26.53
CA ARG A 65 0.88 12.43 -27.34
C ARG A 65 0.11 11.41 -26.52
N PHE A 66 -0.77 10.69 -27.20
CA PHE A 66 -1.58 9.64 -26.60
C PHE A 66 -1.00 8.28 -27.00
N LYS A 67 -0.29 7.62 -26.09
CA LYS A 67 0.24 6.28 -26.31
C LYS A 67 -0.84 5.26 -25.97
N CYS A 68 -1.17 4.37 -26.90
CA CYS A 68 -2.07 3.26 -26.61
C CYS A 68 -1.41 2.31 -25.58
N ALA A 69 -2.14 1.89 -24.55
CA ALA A 69 -1.65 0.93 -23.57
C ALA A 69 -1.79 -0.53 -24.05
N VAL A 70 -2.46 -0.74 -25.19
CA VAL A 70 -2.72 -2.07 -25.78
C VAL A 70 -1.88 -2.29 -27.04
N CYS A 71 -1.85 -1.33 -27.95
CA CYS A 71 -1.12 -1.43 -29.21
C CYS A 71 0.37 -1.09 -29.00
N MET A 72 1.27 -1.91 -29.56
CA MET A 72 2.71 -1.64 -29.54
C MET A 72 3.04 -0.44 -30.42
N ASP A 73 3.81 0.51 -29.89
CA ASP A 73 4.30 1.72 -30.58
C ASP A 73 3.25 2.46 -31.40
N PHE A 74 2.08 2.61 -30.78
CA PHE A 74 0.97 3.38 -31.32
C PHE A 74 0.74 4.66 -30.51
N ASP A 75 0.96 5.79 -31.16
CA ASP A 75 0.88 7.15 -30.65
C ASP A 75 -0.03 7.99 -31.55
N LEU A 76 -0.95 8.75 -30.94
CA LEU A 76 -1.80 9.71 -31.64
C LEU A 76 -1.52 11.14 -31.16
N CYS A 77 -1.60 12.11 -32.07
CA CYS A 77 -1.67 13.52 -31.69
C CYS A 77 -3.03 13.84 -31.03
N VAL A 78 -3.11 14.95 -30.31
CA VAL A 78 -4.36 15.41 -29.66
C VAL A 78 -5.53 15.48 -30.64
N GLU A 79 -5.30 15.96 -31.85
CA GLU A 79 -6.32 16.11 -32.91
C GLU A 79 -6.84 14.75 -33.41
N CYS A 80 -5.95 13.77 -33.63
CA CYS A 80 -6.37 12.44 -34.08
C CYS A 80 -7.03 11.63 -32.96
N PHE A 81 -6.57 11.82 -31.73
CA PHE A 81 -7.19 11.22 -30.55
C PHE A 81 -8.60 11.77 -30.30
N SER A 82 -8.81 13.09 -30.44
CA SER A 82 -10.12 13.71 -30.18
C SER A 82 -11.19 13.32 -31.20
N VAL A 83 -10.79 13.04 -32.45
CA VAL A 83 -11.70 12.48 -33.48
C VAL A 83 -12.00 10.99 -33.22
N GLY A 84 -11.20 10.31 -32.39
CA GLY A 84 -11.39 8.89 -32.08
C GLY A 84 -10.95 7.98 -33.22
N VAL A 85 -9.85 8.33 -33.90
CA VAL A 85 -9.30 7.56 -35.02
C VAL A 85 -9.02 6.10 -34.62
N GLU A 86 -9.48 5.18 -35.45
CA GLU A 86 -9.15 3.77 -35.38
C GLU A 86 -8.27 3.38 -36.57
N LEU A 87 -7.19 2.64 -36.34
CA LEU A 87 -6.28 2.20 -37.39
C LEU A 87 -5.86 0.74 -37.15
N ASN A 88 -6.05 -0.10 -38.16
CA ASN A 88 -5.68 -1.53 -38.11
C ASN A 88 -6.30 -2.24 -36.89
N ARG A 89 -5.45 -2.67 -35.94
CA ARG A 89 -5.85 -3.35 -34.69
C ARG A 89 -6.16 -2.38 -33.54
N HIS A 90 -5.92 -1.08 -33.72
CA HIS A 90 -6.21 -0.07 -32.71
C HIS A 90 -7.70 0.26 -32.70
N LYS A 91 -8.30 0.26 -31.51
CA LYS A 91 -9.66 0.74 -31.25
C LYS A 91 -9.62 1.95 -30.35
N ASN A 92 -10.52 2.90 -30.58
CA ASN A 92 -10.61 4.13 -29.78
C ASN A 92 -11.03 3.87 -28.32
N SER A 93 -11.53 2.65 -28.03
CA SER A 93 -11.86 2.15 -26.69
C SER A 93 -10.68 1.57 -25.93
N HIS A 94 -9.49 1.46 -26.55
CA HIS A 94 -8.32 0.96 -25.85
C HIS A 94 -7.91 1.89 -24.70
N PRO A 95 -7.52 1.34 -23.53
CA PRO A 95 -6.82 2.11 -22.52
C PRO A 95 -5.60 2.82 -23.13
N TYR A 96 -5.36 4.05 -22.69
CA TYR A 96 -4.30 4.91 -23.22
C TYR A 96 -3.55 5.59 -22.07
N ARG A 97 -2.36 6.09 -22.38
CA ARG A 97 -1.55 6.93 -21.49
C ARG A 97 -1.24 8.23 -22.19
N VAL A 98 -1.56 9.34 -21.52
CA VAL A 98 -1.14 10.67 -21.95
C VAL A 98 0.34 10.82 -21.61
N MET A 99 1.14 11.09 -22.63
CA MET A 99 2.55 11.41 -22.51
C MET A 99 2.67 12.91 -22.75
N ASP A 100 2.87 13.64 -21.67
CA ASP A 100 2.97 15.10 -21.69
C ASP A 100 4.42 15.55 -21.92
N ASN A 101 4.60 16.80 -22.32
CA ASN A 101 5.89 17.47 -22.31
C ASN A 101 6.15 17.99 -20.88
N LEU A 102 7.06 17.32 -20.17
CA LEU A 102 7.38 17.64 -18.77
C LEU A 102 8.39 18.80 -18.64
N SER A 103 8.47 19.69 -19.64
CA SER A 103 9.33 20.88 -19.64
C SER A 103 8.82 22.04 -18.76
N PHE A 104 7.86 21.79 -17.87
CA PHE A 104 7.36 22.80 -16.92
C PHE A 104 8.07 22.69 -15.57
N SER A 105 8.20 23.81 -14.86
CA SER A 105 8.81 23.84 -13.53
C SER A 105 7.93 23.15 -12.49
N LEU A 106 8.51 22.19 -11.76
CA LEU A 106 7.79 21.43 -10.72
C LEU A 106 8.18 21.92 -9.32
N VAL A 107 9.38 21.60 -8.82
CA VAL A 107 9.75 21.93 -7.44
C VAL A 107 10.30 23.36 -7.33
N THR A 108 11.17 23.74 -8.26
CA THR A 108 11.75 25.09 -8.33
C THR A 108 11.61 25.66 -9.74
N SER A 109 11.65 26.99 -9.86
CA SER A 109 11.45 27.65 -11.16
C SER A 109 12.56 27.36 -12.18
N ASP A 110 13.75 26.96 -11.73
CA ASP A 110 14.93 26.70 -12.54
C ASP A 110 15.09 25.22 -12.95
N TRP A 111 14.26 24.33 -12.39
CA TRP A 111 14.22 22.90 -12.71
C TRP A 111 12.88 22.51 -13.30
N ASN A 112 12.91 21.82 -14.44
CA ASN A 112 11.70 21.27 -15.02
C ASN A 112 11.41 19.84 -14.52
N ALA A 113 10.16 19.39 -14.66
CA ALA A 113 9.72 18.09 -14.17
C ALA A 113 10.51 16.92 -14.78
N ASP A 114 10.95 17.02 -16.05
CA ASP A 114 11.85 16.04 -16.66
C ASP A 114 13.20 15.97 -15.94
N GLU A 115 13.82 17.12 -15.65
CA GLU A 115 15.09 17.20 -14.92
C GLU A 115 14.98 16.63 -13.49
N GLU A 116 13.88 16.89 -12.79
CA GLU A 116 13.61 16.32 -11.46
C GLU A 116 13.55 14.79 -11.51
N ILE A 117 12.84 14.24 -12.51
CA ILE A 117 12.73 12.79 -12.70
C ILE A 117 14.10 12.20 -13.01
N LEU A 118 14.85 12.80 -13.93
CA LEU A 118 16.19 12.33 -14.30
C LEU A 118 17.16 12.38 -13.12
N LEU A 119 17.10 13.42 -12.28
CA LEU A 119 17.94 13.53 -11.09
C LEU A 119 17.66 12.40 -10.10
N LEU A 120 16.38 12.15 -9.79
CA LEU A 120 15.98 11.09 -8.86
C LEU A 120 16.25 9.69 -9.42
N GLU A 121 16.00 9.46 -10.71
CA GLU A 121 16.32 8.20 -11.41
C GLU A 121 17.82 7.94 -11.38
N ALA A 122 18.64 8.96 -11.62
CA ALA A 122 20.09 8.85 -11.58
C ALA A 122 20.61 8.53 -10.18
N ILE A 123 20.12 9.20 -9.14
CA ILE A 123 20.51 8.90 -7.74
C ILE A 123 20.11 7.48 -7.37
N ALA A 124 18.92 7.03 -7.78
CA ALA A 124 18.47 5.65 -7.55
C ALA A 124 19.33 4.62 -8.29
N THR A 125 19.85 4.97 -9.48
CA THR A 125 20.63 4.06 -10.35
C THR A 125 22.11 4.01 -9.98
N TYR A 126 22.73 5.16 -9.73
CA TYR A 126 24.18 5.28 -9.49
C TYR A 126 24.54 5.38 -8.00
N GLY A 127 23.56 5.60 -7.13
CA GLY A 127 23.75 5.75 -5.70
C GLY A 127 24.03 7.19 -5.28
N PHE A 128 23.67 7.51 -4.03
CA PHE A 128 23.91 8.81 -3.43
C PHE A 128 25.41 9.09 -3.27
N GLY A 129 25.87 10.26 -3.72
CA GLY A 129 27.29 10.66 -3.66
C GLY A 129 28.03 10.57 -5.01
N ASN A 130 27.55 9.77 -5.96
CA ASN A 130 28.13 9.63 -7.30
C ASN A 130 27.64 10.74 -8.24
N TRP A 131 27.90 11.98 -7.85
CA TRP A 131 27.30 13.17 -8.48
C TRP A 131 27.76 13.42 -9.91
N LYS A 132 28.89 12.85 -10.31
CA LYS A 132 29.42 12.98 -11.67
C LYS A 132 28.54 12.19 -12.65
N GLU A 133 28.29 10.92 -12.34
CA GLU A 133 27.40 10.04 -13.09
C GLU A 133 25.96 10.54 -13.06
N VAL A 134 25.53 11.11 -11.92
CA VAL A 134 24.20 11.73 -11.79
C VAL A 134 24.04 12.92 -12.75
N ALA A 135 25.00 13.84 -12.78
CA ALA A 135 24.94 14.99 -13.68
C ALA A 135 25.02 14.58 -15.15
N ASP A 136 25.87 13.61 -15.49
CA ASP A 136 25.96 13.07 -16.85
C ASP A 136 24.62 12.45 -17.30
N HIS A 137 23.84 11.86 -16.38
CA HIS A 137 22.51 11.31 -16.67
C HIS A 137 21.43 12.38 -16.83
N VAL A 138 21.45 13.44 -16.00
CA VAL A 138 20.54 14.59 -16.14
C VAL A 138 20.81 15.33 -17.45
N GLY A 139 22.09 15.52 -17.80
CA GLY A 139 22.54 16.05 -19.09
C GLY A 139 22.37 17.56 -19.30
N SER A 140 21.37 18.19 -18.66
CA SER A 140 21.13 19.64 -18.74
C SER A 140 21.71 20.44 -17.59
N LYS A 141 22.11 19.77 -16.49
CA LYS A 141 22.62 20.39 -15.25
C LYS A 141 24.01 19.88 -14.92
N THR A 142 24.84 20.75 -14.35
CA THR A 142 26.18 20.41 -13.88
C THR A 142 26.16 19.64 -12.57
N THR A 143 27.27 18.97 -12.23
CA THR A 143 27.46 18.26 -10.95
C THR A 143 27.13 19.14 -9.74
N THR A 144 27.61 20.38 -9.73
CA THR A 144 27.38 21.33 -8.62
C THR A 144 25.91 21.75 -8.52
N GLU A 145 25.23 21.94 -9.65
CA GLU A 145 23.81 22.28 -9.68
C GLU A 145 22.96 21.11 -9.17
N CYS A 146 23.26 19.87 -9.59
CA CYS A 146 22.56 18.67 -9.11
C CYS A 146 22.69 18.52 -7.58
N ILE A 147 23.91 18.67 -7.05
CA ILE A 147 24.16 18.59 -5.60
C ILE A 147 23.37 19.68 -4.86
N LYS A 148 23.51 20.93 -5.32
CA LYS A 148 22.87 22.08 -4.68
C LYS A 148 21.36 21.92 -4.65
N HIS A 149 20.77 21.59 -5.80
CA HIS A 149 19.33 21.40 -5.95
C HIS A 149 18.82 20.25 -5.10
N PHE A 150 19.46 19.07 -5.17
CA PHE A 150 19.04 17.93 -4.36
C PHE A 150 19.06 18.26 -2.86
N ASN A 151 20.11 18.96 -2.41
CA ASN A 151 20.21 19.35 -1.01
C ASN A 151 19.15 20.37 -0.61
N SER A 152 18.91 21.42 -1.41
CA SER A 152 17.93 22.46 -1.06
C SER A 152 16.49 21.98 -1.19
N ALA A 153 16.17 21.26 -2.26
CA ALA A 153 14.81 20.86 -2.60
C ALA A 153 14.36 19.60 -1.83
N TYR A 154 15.24 18.62 -1.62
CA TYR A 154 14.86 17.33 -1.02
C TYR A 154 15.39 17.14 0.40
N MET A 155 16.67 17.43 0.67
CA MET A 155 17.26 17.17 2.00
C MET A 155 16.95 18.26 3.04
N GLN A 156 16.96 19.53 2.64
CA GLN A 156 16.70 20.69 3.48
C GLN A 156 15.25 21.19 3.35
N SER A 157 14.38 20.36 2.78
CA SER A 157 12.96 20.67 2.62
C SER A 157 12.29 20.92 3.98
N PRO A 158 11.45 21.96 4.12
CA PRO A 158 10.63 22.17 5.32
C PRO A 158 9.74 20.97 5.68
N CYS A 159 9.34 20.19 4.67
CA CYS A 159 8.52 18.99 4.80
C CYS A 159 9.29 17.69 4.51
N PHE A 160 10.60 17.66 4.77
CA PHE A 160 11.41 16.44 4.72
C PHE A 160 10.66 15.28 5.40
N PRO A 161 10.50 14.12 4.74
CA PRO A 161 11.32 13.61 3.63
C PRO A 161 10.86 14.00 2.20
N LEU A 162 9.82 14.82 2.05
CA LEU A 162 9.32 15.22 0.73
C LEU A 162 9.70 16.68 0.42
N PRO A 163 9.89 17.05 -0.86
CA PRO A 163 10.03 18.45 -1.26
C PRO A 163 8.73 19.22 -1.00
N ASP A 164 8.84 20.53 -0.79
CA ASP A 164 7.66 21.40 -0.71
C ASP A 164 7.01 21.54 -2.09
N LEU A 165 5.78 21.05 -2.20
CA LEU A 165 4.97 21.07 -3.41
C LEU A 165 3.83 22.11 -3.33
N SER A 166 3.81 22.97 -2.32
CA SER A 166 2.75 23.96 -2.12
C SER A 166 2.56 24.91 -3.31
N HIS A 167 3.64 25.21 -4.04
CA HIS A 167 3.61 26.04 -5.25
C HIS A 167 3.06 25.31 -6.50
N THR A 168 2.97 23.98 -6.47
CA THR A 168 2.54 23.15 -7.62
C THR A 168 1.05 22.88 -7.66
N ILE A 169 0.28 23.39 -6.69
CA ILE A 169 -1.17 23.22 -6.65
C ILE A 169 -1.72 23.63 -8.02
N GLY A 170 -2.31 22.65 -8.70
CA GLY A 170 -2.75 22.79 -10.07
C GLY A 170 -3.66 24.00 -10.21
N LYS A 171 -3.38 24.83 -11.22
CA LYS A 171 -4.22 25.95 -11.59
C LYS A 171 -5.63 25.44 -11.91
N SER A 172 -6.65 26.16 -11.45
CA SER A 172 -8.03 25.80 -11.77
C SER A 172 -8.25 25.78 -13.29
N LYS A 173 -9.26 25.04 -13.75
CA LYS A 173 -9.64 25.02 -15.18
C LYS A 173 -9.84 26.45 -15.72
N ASP A 174 -10.40 27.33 -14.89
CA ASP A 174 -10.66 28.72 -15.25
C ASP A 174 -9.37 29.54 -15.39
N GLU A 175 -8.37 29.31 -14.53
CA GLU A 175 -7.04 29.91 -14.66
C GLU A 175 -6.29 29.44 -15.91
N LEU A 176 -6.35 28.15 -16.24
CA LEU A 176 -5.77 27.61 -17.48
C LEU A 176 -6.42 28.24 -18.73
N LEU A 177 -7.75 28.41 -18.69
CA LEU A 177 -8.50 29.09 -19.75
C LEU A 177 -8.13 30.58 -19.86
N ALA A 178 -7.87 31.26 -18.73
CA ALA A 178 -7.45 32.65 -18.72
C ALA A 178 -6.07 32.84 -19.36
N MET A 179 -5.08 32.01 -18.99
CA MET A 179 -3.73 32.07 -19.58
C MET A 179 -3.70 31.76 -21.08
N SER A 180 -4.63 30.90 -21.54
CA SER A 180 -4.77 30.57 -22.96
C SER A 180 -5.24 31.76 -23.79
N LYS A 181 -6.00 32.70 -23.19
CA LYS A 181 -6.45 33.94 -23.86
C LYS A 181 -5.31 34.94 -24.00
N ASP A 182 -4.43 35.04 -23.01
CA ASP A 182 -3.32 36.00 -23.03
C ASP A 182 -2.21 35.61 -24.02
N SER A 183 -2.06 34.30 -24.30
CA SER A 183 -1.06 33.80 -25.26
C SER A 183 -1.52 33.86 -26.73
N ALA A 184 -2.77 34.26 -27.00
CA ALA A 184 -3.23 34.54 -28.35
C ALA A 184 -2.66 35.87 -28.84
N VAL A 185 -1.42 35.81 -29.32
CA VAL A 185 -0.74 36.90 -30.05
C VAL A 185 -1.69 37.48 -31.08
N LYS A 186 -1.86 38.80 -31.01
CA LYS A 186 -2.60 39.68 -31.93
C LYS A 186 -2.51 39.19 -33.37
N THR A 187 -3.45 38.33 -33.76
CA THR A 187 -3.63 37.91 -35.15
C THR A 187 -4.89 38.61 -35.58
N GLU A 188 -4.71 39.78 -36.18
CA GLU A 188 -5.79 40.60 -36.74
C GLU A 188 -6.48 39.82 -37.86
N ILE A 189 -7.64 39.23 -37.58
CA ILE A 189 -8.54 38.69 -38.61
C ILE A 189 -9.94 39.27 -38.39
N PRO A 190 -10.59 39.85 -39.43
CA PRO A 190 -11.76 40.69 -39.26
C PRO A 190 -13.08 39.92 -39.07
N ALA A 191 -13.90 40.43 -38.16
CA ALA A 191 -15.36 40.36 -38.07
C ALA A 191 -16.07 39.17 -38.75
N PHE A 192 -16.23 38.07 -38.01
CA PHE A 192 -17.32 37.13 -38.28
C PHE A 192 -18.40 37.21 -37.20
N VAL A 193 -19.63 36.96 -37.66
CA VAL A 193 -20.89 37.46 -37.14
C VAL A 193 -21.28 36.85 -35.79
N ARG A 194 -21.67 37.74 -34.88
CA ARG A 194 -22.19 37.49 -33.53
C ARG A 194 -23.54 36.75 -33.59
N LEU A 195 -23.56 35.48 -33.19
CA LEU A 195 -24.80 34.76 -32.89
C LEU A 195 -25.07 34.85 -31.39
N SER A 196 -26.11 35.60 -31.03
CA SER A 196 -26.58 35.83 -29.66
C SER A 196 -27.66 34.83 -29.26
N PRO A 197 -27.48 34.05 -28.19
CA PRO A 197 -28.56 33.34 -27.51
C PRO A 197 -29.39 34.28 -26.60
N LYS A 198 -30.71 34.20 -26.78
CA LYS A 198 -31.82 34.79 -26.00
C LYS A 198 -31.71 34.42 -24.51
N GLU A 199 -31.77 35.35 -23.56
CA GLU A 199 -32.96 35.99 -22.93
C GLU A 199 -33.89 35.06 -22.14
N GLU A 200 -34.28 35.54 -20.93
CA GLU A 200 -35.35 35.12 -19.98
C GLU A 200 -34.97 34.06 -18.91
N LEU A 201 -35.22 34.16 -17.59
CA LEU A 201 -35.82 35.14 -16.65
C LEU A 201 -35.40 34.72 -15.20
N PRO A 202 -35.17 35.66 -14.23
CA PRO A 202 -34.79 35.35 -12.85
C PRO A 202 -35.94 35.50 -11.83
N VAL A 203 -36.09 34.57 -10.88
CA VAL A 203 -36.95 34.73 -9.68
C VAL A 203 -36.40 33.93 -8.50
N SER A 204 -35.80 34.59 -7.52
CA SER A 204 -35.79 34.09 -6.14
C SER A 204 -35.67 35.27 -5.18
N ALA A 205 -36.67 35.36 -4.30
CA ALA A 205 -37.01 36.50 -3.47
C ALA A 205 -35.97 36.86 -2.40
N GLU A 206 -35.80 38.16 -2.21
CA GLU A 206 -35.08 38.79 -1.10
C GLU A 206 -35.78 38.52 0.24
N ILE A 207 -35.01 38.12 1.25
CA ILE A 207 -35.34 38.39 2.65
C ILE A 207 -34.14 39.15 3.23
N LYS A 208 -34.33 40.46 3.39
CA LYS A 208 -33.46 41.37 4.15
C LYS A 208 -33.78 41.23 5.64
N HIS A 209 -32.77 41.09 6.48
CA HIS A 209 -32.79 41.68 7.82
C HIS A 209 -31.36 42.01 8.29
N GLU A 210 -31.09 43.31 8.31
CA GLU A 210 -30.45 44.10 9.37
C GLU A 210 -29.07 43.65 9.88
N ALA A 211 -28.04 44.34 9.37
CA ALA A 211 -26.73 44.47 9.98
C ALA A 211 -26.77 45.54 11.09
N SER A 212 -26.42 45.15 12.32
CA SER A 212 -26.07 46.09 13.39
C SER A 212 -24.60 45.90 13.75
N GLY A 213 -23.78 46.82 13.27
CA GLY A 213 -22.37 46.92 13.65
C GLY A 213 -22.22 47.57 15.02
N LYS A 214 -21.36 47.00 15.86
CA LYS A 214 -20.69 47.70 16.96
C LYS A 214 -19.24 47.25 17.02
N VAL A 215 -18.40 48.09 16.44
CA VAL A 215 -16.93 48.06 16.55
C VAL A 215 -16.58 48.62 17.93
N ASN A 216 -15.82 47.88 18.73
CA ASN A 216 -15.06 48.40 19.86
C ASN A 216 -13.70 47.70 19.86
N GLU A 217 -12.70 48.39 19.33
CA GLU A 217 -11.28 48.09 19.52
C GLU A 217 -10.88 48.43 20.97
N ILE A 218 -10.30 47.49 21.70
CA ILE A 218 -9.40 47.78 22.84
C ILE A 218 -8.31 46.70 22.84
N ASP A 219 -7.09 47.13 22.54
CA ASP A 219 -5.85 46.34 22.53
C ASP A 219 -5.35 45.95 23.96
N PRO A 220 -4.47 44.94 24.07
CA PRO A 220 -4.11 44.26 25.32
C PRO A 220 -2.93 44.89 26.09
N PRO A 221 -2.86 44.75 27.44
CA PRO A 221 -1.71 45.16 28.22
C PRO A 221 -0.67 44.04 28.41
N LEU A 222 0.60 44.46 28.29
CA LEU A 222 1.83 43.68 28.42
C LEU A 222 2.19 43.34 29.89
N SER A 223 2.85 42.19 30.03
CA SER A 223 3.90 41.78 30.97
C SER A 223 4.29 42.69 32.14
N ALA A 224 4.37 42.10 33.34
CA ALA A 224 5.61 41.97 34.16
C ALA A 224 5.28 41.77 35.64
N LEU A 225 5.42 40.53 36.15
CA LEU A 225 5.46 40.24 37.59
C LEU A 225 6.88 39.77 37.95
N ALA A 226 7.71 40.74 38.37
CA ALA A 226 9.03 40.50 38.96
C ALA A 226 8.92 40.37 40.48
N GLY A 227 9.73 39.47 41.04
CA GLY A 227 9.53 38.87 42.35
C GLY A 227 9.87 39.70 43.59
N VAL A 228 9.43 39.17 44.73
CA VAL A 228 9.85 39.60 46.07
C VAL A 228 10.26 38.36 46.87
N LYS A 229 11.55 38.28 47.17
CA LYS A 229 12.18 37.36 48.11
C LYS A 229 11.80 37.74 49.54
N LYS A 230 11.35 36.80 50.38
CA LYS A 230 11.46 36.91 51.84
C LYS A 230 11.98 35.61 52.45
N LYS A 231 13.05 35.78 53.23
CA LYS A 231 13.83 34.79 53.97
C LYS A 231 13.12 34.41 55.29
N GLY A 232 13.22 33.13 55.64
CA GLY A 232 13.66 32.59 56.93
C GLY A 232 12.86 32.89 58.20
N ASN A 233 12.39 31.83 58.89
CA ASN A 233 12.89 31.47 60.23
C ASN A 233 12.48 30.01 60.59
N VAL A 234 13.41 29.26 61.19
CA VAL A 234 13.22 27.91 61.76
C VAL A 234 13.45 28.01 63.26
N PRO A 235 12.64 27.33 64.09
CA PRO A 235 13.21 26.70 65.28
C PRO A 235 12.65 25.31 65.62
N GLN A 236 13.60 24.43 66.01
CA GLN A 236 13.54 23.39 67.07
C GLN A 236 12.59 22.19 66.87
N ALA A 237 13.04 20.96 66.60
CA ALA A 237 13.98 20.03 67.28
C ALA A 237 13.34 19.15 68.38
N LYS A 238 13.68 17.84 68.30
CA LYS A 238 13.50 16.73 69.29
C LYS A 238 12.11 16.06 69.21
N ASP A 239 11.95 14.74 69.08
CA ASP A 239 12.70 13.62 69.64
C ASP A 239 12.79 12.40 68.70
N ILE A 240 13.89 11.67 68.90
CA ILE A 240 14.31 10.46 68.21
C ILE A 240 13.80 9.26 69.00
N ILE A 241 13.04 8.35 68.37
CA ILE A 241 12.87 6.98 68.86
C ILE A 241 13.42 6.05 67.77
N LYS A 242 14.65 5.60 68.00
CA LYS A 242 15.38 4.61 67.19
C LYS A 242 15.35 3.30 67.95
N LEU A 243 14.58 2.32 67.47
CA LEU A 243 14.61 0.96 67.98
C LEU A 243 15.42 0.11 66.99
N GLU A 244 16.67 -0.14 67.36
CA GLU A 244 17.54 -1.10 66.70
C GLU A 244 17.18 -2.52 67.16
N ALA A 245 16.91 -3.42 66.21
CA ALA A 245 16.88 -4.86 66.46
C ALA A 245 17.53 -5.57 65.27
N ALA A 246 18.86 -5.70 65.34
CA ALA A 246 19.60 -6.62 64.50
C ALA A 246 19.30 -8.06 64.94
N LYS A 247 18.71 -8.89 64.08
CA LYS A 247 18.82 -10.34 64.23
C LYS A 247 18.58 -11.11 62.92
N GLN A 248 19.70 -11.63 62.45
CA GLN A 248 19.90 -13.00 61.95
C GLN A 248 19.11 -13.45 60.71
N GLN A 249 19.85 -13.50 59.61
CA GLN A 249 19.73 -14.47 58.53
C GLN A 249 19.47 -15.88 59.10
N SER A 250 18.32 -16.45 58.80
CA SER A 250 18.08 -17.89 58.94
C SER A 250 17.75 -18.48 57.58
N ASP A 251 18.56 -19.46 57.23
CA ASP A 251 18.51 -20.24 56.01
C ASP A 251 17.18 -20.99 55.83
N ARG A 252 16.68 -20.88 54.60
CA ARG A 252 16.08 -21.93 53.78
C ARG A 252 15.53 -23.16 54.54
N SER A 253 14.24 -23.12 54.87
CA SER A 253 13.45 -24.34 55.04
C SER A 253 12.41 -24.44 53.94
N VAL A 254 12.59 -25.46 53.10
CA VAL A 254 11.72 -25.90 52.02
C VAL A 254 10.52 -26.61 52.63
N GLY A 255 9.31 -26.20 52.25
CA GLY A 255 8.14 -27.10 52.24
C GLY A 255 7.02 -26.76 53.22
N GLU A 256 6.27 -25.69 52.94
CA GLU A 256 4.87 -25.62 53.37
C GLU A 256 3.96 -25.55 52.14
N LYS A 257 3.24 -26.65 51.94
CA LYS A 257 2.25 -26.88 50.89
C LYS A 257 1.12 -25.84 50.98
N LYS A 258 1.18 -24.78 50.20
CA LYS A 258 0.04 -23.86 50.05
C LYS A 258 -1.02 -24.53 49.16
N LEU A 259 -2.22 -24.67 49.74
CA LEU A 259 -3.39 -25.32 49.15
C LEU A 259 -3.69 -24.79 47.74
N ARG A 260 -3.86 -25.70 46.78
CA ARG A 260 -4.42 -25.38 45.46
C ARG A 260 -5.93 -25.15 45.61
N LEU A 261 -6.40 -23.93 45.41
CA LEU A 261 -7.83 -23.67 45.21
C LEU A 261 -8.26 -24.31 43.88
N PRO A 262 -9.25 -25.21 43.87
CA PRO A 262 -9.76 -25.81 42.63
C PRO A 262 -10.72 -24.82 41.97
N GLY A 263 -10.30 -24.13 40.90
CA GLY A 263 -11.21 -23.23 40.18
C GLY A 263 -10.62 -22.46 39.01
N GLU A 264 -9.30 -22.30 38.92
CA GLU A 264 -8.67 -21.47 37.88
C GLU A 264 -8.40 -22.30 36.62
N LYS A 265 -9.47 -22.70 35.92
CA LYS A 265 -9.41 -23.39 34.61
C LYS A 265 -9.80 -22.48 33.45
N VAL A 266 -9.58 -21.18 33.58
CA VAL A 266 -9.51 -20.31 32.41
C VAL A 266 -8.02 -20.19 32.15
N PRO A 267 -7.48 -20.80 31.06
CA PRO A 267 -6.19 -20.39 30.54
C PRO A 267 -6.29 -18.88 30.37
N LEU A 268 -5.72 -18.13 31.30
CA LEU A 268 -5.93 -16.70 31.38
C LEU A 268 -5.40 -16.21 30.04
N VAL A 269 -6.23 -15.55 29.24
CA VAL A 269 -5.85 -15.03 27.92
C VAL A 269 -4.48 -14.30 27.98
N THR A 270 -4.13 -13.80 29.16
CA THR A 270 -2.83 -13.30 29.58
C THR A 270 -1.62 -14.23 29.35
N GLU A 271 -1.70 -15.55 29.59
CA GLU A 271 -0.64 -16.51 29.26
C GLU A 271 -0.44 -16.64 27.74
N LEU A 272 -1.49 -16.39 26.94
CA LEU A 272 -1.42 -16.48 25.48
C LEU A 272 -0.54 -15.37 24.87
N TYR A 273 -0.48 -14.21 25.53
CA TYR A 273 0.27 -13.04 25.07
C TYR A 273 1.61 -12.85 25.81
N GLY A 274 1.97 -13.78 26.71
CA GLY A 274 3.17 -13.68 27.54
C GLY A 274 3.20 -12.40 28.38
N TYR A 275 2.05 -11.88 28.82
CA TYR A 275 2.01 -10.69 29.68
C TYR A 275 1.95 -11.09 31.14
N ASN A 276 2.88 -10.61 31.95
CA ASN A 276 2.90 -10.85 33.39
C ASN A 276 2.18 -9.73 34.12
N LEU A 277 0.90 -9.95 34.45
CA LEU A 277 0.05 -8.97 35.15
C LEU A 277 0.65 -8.46 36.47
N LYS A 278 1.39 -9.28 37.22
CA LYS A 278 1.95 -8.88 38.52
C LYS A 278 3.20 -8.02 38.40
N ARG A 279 3.94 -8.18 37.29
CA ARG A 279 5.15 -7.41 36.99
C ARG A 279 4.88 -6.27 36.01
N GLU A 280 3.67 -6.23 35.44
CA GLU A 280 3.25 -5.30 34.40
C GLU A 280 4.23 -5.28 33.22
N GLU A 281 4.71 -6.45 32.78
CA GLU A 281 5.71 -6.59 31.72
C GLU A 281 5.39 -7.74 30.76
N PHE A 282 5.95 -7.67 29.56
CA PHE A 282 5.89 -8.78 28.61
C PHE A 282 7.09 -9.69 28.81
N GLU A 283 6.89 -10.99 28.70
CA GLU A 283 7.95 -12.01 28.72
C GLU A 283 8.93 -11.83 27.56
N ILE A 284 8.42 -11.37 26.41
CA ILE A 284 9.22 -10.98 25.25
C ILE A 284 8.83 -9.54 24.90
N GLU A 285 9.72 -8.59 25.21
CA GLU A 285 9.48 -7.19 24.89
C GLU A 285 9.87 -6.88 23.42
N HIS A 286 9.47 -5.70 22.93
CA HIS A 286 9.87 -5.24 21.61
C HIS A 286 11.39 -4.98 21.56
N ASP A 287 12.08 -5.50 20.53
CA ASP A 287 13.55 -5.37 20.38
C ASP A 287 14.28 -5.94 21.62
N ASN A 288 13.92 -7.16 22.03
CA ASN A 288 14.40 -7.82 23.26
C ASN A 288 15.92 -8.12 23.25
N ASP A 289 16.53 -8.10 22.07
CA ASP A 289 17.96 -8.29 21.85
C ASP A 289 18.73 -6.97 21.78
N ALA A 290 18.06 -5.81 21.96
CA ALA A 290 18.71 -4.49 21.97
C ALA A 290 19.84 -4.41 23.00
N GLU A 291 19.66 -5.05 24.16
CA GLU A 291 20.62 -5.14 25.26
C GLU A 291 21.87 -5.91 24.86
N GLN A 292 21.77 -6.86 23.94
CA GLN A 292 22.91 -7.67 23.50
C GLN A 292 23.98 -6.83 22.80
N LEU A 293 23.58 -5.75 22.12
CA LEU A 293 24.50 -4.82 21.47
C LEU A 293 25.32 -3.98 22.46
N LEU A 294 24.88 -3.93 23.72
CA LEU A 294 25.55 -3.22 24.80
C LEU A 294 26.22 -4.14 25.82
N ALA A 295 25.98 -5.45 25.74
CA ALA A 295 26.38 -6.41 26.77
C ALA A 295 27.88 -6.38 27.09
N ASP A 296 28.71 -6.23 26.05
CA ASP A 296 30.17 -6.20 26.16
C ASP A 296 30.75 -4.77 26.11
N MET A 297 29.89 -3.74 26.09
CA MET A 297 30.34 -2.35 26.00
C MET A 297 30.68 -1.79 27.38
N GLU A 298 31.96 -1.55 27.61
CA GLU A 298 32.49 -0.96 28.85
C GLU A 298 33.24 0.35 28.58
N PHE A 299 33.22 1.29 29.53
CA PHE A 299 34.06 2.49 29.49
C PHE A 299 35.36 2.21 30.26
N LYS A 300 36.51 2.44 29.63
CA LYS A 300 37.84 2.30 30.21
C LYS A 300 38.44 3.66 30.48
N ASP A 301 39.26 3.78 31.52
CA ASP A 301 39.97 5.03 31.81
C ASP A 301 40.95 5.42 30.70
N SER A 302 41.46 4.44 29.95
CA SER A 302 42.31 4.64 28.77
C SER A 302 41.57 5.04 27.50
N ASP A 303 40.24 5.06 27.50
CA ASP A 303 39.45 5.41 26.32
C ASP A 303 39.75 6.85 25.90
N THR A 304 40.02 7.04 24.62
CA THR A 304 40.12 8.36 24.00
C THR A 304 38.76 9.07 23.99
N ASP A 305 38.76 10.40 23.93
CA ASP A 305 37.52 11.18 23.87
C ASP A 305 36.63 10.76 22.68
N ALA A 306 37.22 10.37 21.55
CA ALA A 306 36.50 9.88 20.38
C ALA A 306 35.81 8.53 20.63
N GLU A 307 36.48 7.59 21.30
CA GLU A 307 35.90 6.29 21.67
C GLU A 307 34.78 6.46 22.70
N ARG A 308 34.98 7.36 23.69
CA ARG A 308 33.93 7.71 24.66
C ARG A 308 32.70 8.29 23.96
N GLU A 309 32.89 9.20 23.01
CA GLU A 309 31.79 9.79 22.25
C GLU A 309 31.06 8.75 21.39
N GLN A 310 31.79 7.81 20.76
CA GLN A 310 31.17 6.68 20.05
C GLN A 310 30.31 5.83 20.99
N LYS A 311 30.83 5.45 22.17
CA LYS A 311 30.07 4.69 23.18
C LYS A 311 28.83 5.46 23.64
N LEU A 312 28.93 6.77 23.87
CA LEU A 312 27.79 7.63 24.18
C LEU A 312 26.76 7.67 23.04
N GLN A 313 27.21 7.69 21.79
CA GLN A 313 26.31 7.63 20.63
C GLN A 313 25.54 6.29 20.59
N VAL A 314 26.20 5.17 20.89
CA VAL A 314 25.53 3.87 21.00
C VAL A 314 24.49 3.89 22.13
N LEU A 315 24.81 4.44 23.30
CA LEU A 315 23.84 4.60 24.39
C LEU A 315 22.64 5.48 24.00
N ARG A 316 22.84 6.56 23.24
CA ARG A 316 21.74 7.40 22.72
C ARG A 316 20.82 6.61 21.78
N ILE A 317 21.38 5.74 20.93
CA ILE A 317 20.59 4.87 20.06
C ILE A 317 19.80 3.85 20.89
N TYR A 318 20.42 3.26 21.90
CA TYR A 318 19.74 2.34 22.81
C TYR A 318 18.60 3.00 23.60
N SER A 319 18.80 4.22 24.11
CA SER A 319 17.74 4.98 24.77
C SER A 319 16.52 5.17 23.87
N LYS A 320 16.73 5.47 22.57
CA LYS A 320 15.62 5.57 21.60
C LYS A 320 14.88 4.24 21.40
N ARG A 321 15.58 3.11 21.47
CA ARG A 321 14.97 1.77 21.41
C ARG A 321 14.12 1.50 22.65
N LEU A 322 14.59 1.88 23.83
CA LEU A 322 13.82 1.81 25.07
C LEU A 322 12.55 2.69 25.03
N ASP A 323 12.66 3.90 24.49
CA ASP A 323 11.50 4.79 24.30
C ASP A 323 10.45 4.15 23.39
N GLU A 324 10.87 3.57 22.26
CA GLU A 324 9.96 2.87 21.35
C GLU A 324 9.34 1.61 21.99
N ARG A 325 10.12 0.85 22.75
CA ARG A 325 9.64 -0.32 23.50
C ARG A 325 8.57 0.08 24.51
N LYS A 326 8.84 1.12 25.31
CA LYS A 326 7.89 1.69 26.26
C LYS A 326 6.63 2.18 25.56
N ARG A 327 6.78 2.94 24.46
CA ARG A 327 5.67 3.43 23.64
C ARG A 327 4.77 2.30 23.14
N ARG A 328 5.33 1.19 22.65
CA ARG A 328 4.54 0.04 22.19
C ARG A 328 3.83 -0.68 23.34
N LYS A 329 4.49 -0.84 24.48
CA LYS A 329 3.90 -1.42 25.70
C LYS A 329 2.71 -0.60 26.18
N GLU A 330 2.89 0.71 26.33
CA GLU A 330 1.82 1.65 26.70
C GLU A 330 0.69 1.60 25.68
N PHE A 331 0.99 1.60 24.38
CA PHE A 331 -0.02 1.51 23.32
C PHE A 331 -0.92 0.27 23.45
N VAL A 332 -0.34 -0.89 23.78
CA VAL A 332 -1.09 -2.14 23.98
C VAL A 332 -1.96 -2.08 25.23
N LEU A 333 -1.42 -1.61 26.35
CA LEU A 333 -2.12 -1.55 27.63
C LEU A 333 -3.24 -0.52 27.65
N GLU A 334 -2.97 0.71 27.21
CA GLU A 334 -3.95 1.79 27.16
C GLU A 334 -5.19 1.41 26.33
N ARG A 335 -4.98 0.68 25.24
CA ARG A 335 -6.05 0.29 24.30
C ARG A 335 -6.65 -1.09 24.60
N ASN A 336 -6.26 -1.74 25.70
CA ASN A 336 -6.74 -3.07 26.10
C ASN A 336 -6.57 -4.14 25.01
N LEU A 337 -5.49 -4.08 24.21
CA LEU A 337 -5.27 -5.02 23.10
C LEU A 337 -4.87 -6.43 23.57
N LEU A 338 -4.70 -6.63 24.88
CA LEU A 338 -4.45 -7.93 25.51
C LEU A 338 -5.68 -8.83 25.56
N TYR A 339 -6.88 -8.27 25.44
CA TYR A 339 -8.12 -9.03 25.56
C TYR A 339 -9.00 -8.81 24.33
N PRO A 340 -9.80 -9.80 23.92
CA PRO A 340 -10.79 -9.61 22.86
C PRO A 340 -11.68 -8.40 23.18
N ASP A 341 -11.80 -7.47 22.24
CA ASP A 341 -12.65 -6.30 22.43
C ASP A 341 -14.12 -6.74 22.46
N GLN A 342 -14.80 -6.41 23.56
CA GLN A 342 -16.23 -6.72 23.75
C GLN A 342 -17.08 -6.13 22.63
N TYR A 343 -16.70 -4.95 22.12
CA TYR A 343 -17.39 -4.33 20.99
C TYR A 343 -17.17 -5.13 19.69
N GLU A 344 -15.94 -5.55 19.38
CA GLU A 344 -15.64 -6.41 18.22
C GLU A 344 -16.44 -7.72 18.23
N MET A 345 -16.63 -8.29 19.43
CA MET A 345 -17.41 -9.51 19.63
C MET A 345 -18.91 -9.31 19.39
N SER A 346 -19.46 -8.13 19.72
CA SER A 346 -20.89 -7.82 19.51
C SER A 346 -21.29 -7.59 18.05
N LEU A 347 -20.32 -7.40 17.15
CA LEU A 347 -20.55 -7.09 15.74
C LEU A 347 -20.89 -8.33 14.91
N SER A 348 -21.63 -8.11 13.83
CA SER A 348 -21.85 -9.12 12.78
C SER A 348 -20.54 -9.49 12.06
N ALA A 349 -20.54 -10.57 11.28
CA ALA A 349 -19.34 -11.02 10.58
C ALA A 349 -18.79 -9.97 9.60
N GLU A 350 -19.67 -9.27 8.88
CA GLU A 350 -19.32 -8.19 7.95
C GLU A 350 -18.73 -6.98 8.67
N GLU A 351 -19.41 -6.50 9.71
CA GLU A 351 -18.94 -5.38 10.54
C GLU A 351 -17.61 -5.70 11.23
N ARG A 352 -17.39 -6.95 11.63
CA ARG A 352 -16.11 -7.39 12.20
C ARG A 352 -14.98 -7.33 11.18
N LYS A 353 -15.24 -7.58 9.89
CA LYS A 353 -14.24 -7.39 8.83
C LYS A 353 -13.87 -5.90 8.71
N ILE A 354 -14.87 -5.02 8.74
CA ILE A 354 -14.66 -3.55 8.74
C ILE A 354 -13.83 -3.13 9.95
N TYR A 355 -14.24 -3.55 11.15
CA TYR A 355 -13.52 -3.28 12.41
C TYR A 355 -12.05 -3.70 12.32
N LYS A 356 -11.78 -4.92 11.84
CA LYS A 356 -10.41 -5.43 11.65
C LYS A 356 -9.62 -4.62 10.64
N SER A 357 -10.24 -4.25 9.52
CA SER A 357 -9.60 -3.41 8.50
C SER A 357 -9.18 -2.06 9.05
N CYS A 358 -10.00 -1.48 9.94
CA CYS A 358 -9.72 -0.18 10.51
C CYS A 358 -8.65 -0.19 11.62
N LYS A 359 -8.31 -1.35 12.22
CA LYS A 359 -7.27 -1.45 13.26
C LYS A 359 -5.92 -0.85 12.85
N VAL A 360 -5.58 -0.87 11.56
CA VAL A 360 -4.33 -0.30 11.02
C VAL A 360 -4.20 1.21 11.29
N PHE A 361 -5.33 1.92 11.43
CA PHE A 361 -5.36 3.36 11.67
C PHE A 361 -5.18 3.72 13.15
N ALA A 362 -5.30 2.76 14.07
CA ALA A 362 -5.21 2.98 15.52
C ALA A 362 -3.88 3.63 15.95
N ARG A 363 -2.80 3.43 15.18
CA ARG A 363 -1.48 4.01 15.47
C ARG A 363 -1.44 5.53 15.33
N PHE A 364 -2.34 6.12 14.54
CA PHE A 364 -2.33 7.53 14.16
C PHE A 364 -3.38 8.37 14.89
N GLN A 365 -4.13 7.76 15.81
CA GLN A 365 -5.26 8.36 16.51
C GLN A 365 -5.13 8.11 18.01
N SER A 366 -5.70 9.00 18.83
CA SER A 366 -5.94 8.69 20.24
C SER A 366 -6.90 7.49 20.37
N LYS A 367 -6.96 6.90 21.56
CA LYS A 367 -7.85 5.76 21.83
C LYS A 367 -9.31 6.14 21.59
N GLU A 368 -9.70 7.33 22.00
CA GLU A 368 -11.06 7.88 21.92
C GLU A 368 -11.43 8.19 20.48
N GLU A 369 -10.56 8.88 19.74
CA GLU A 369 -10.77 9.17 18.31
C GLU A 369 -10.88 7.89 17.48
N HIS A 370 -10.03 6.89 17.77
CA HIS A 370 -10.07 5.63 17.05
C HIS A 370 -11.39 4.89 17.31
N LYS A 371 -11.84 4.83 18.56
CA LYS A 371 -13.14 4.25 18.90
C LYS A 371 -14.30 4.97 18.20
N GLU A 372 -14.23 6.30 18.15
CA GLU A 372 -15.25 7.10 17.48
C GLU A 372 -15.24 6.89 15.96
N LEU A 373 -14.05 6.81 15.33
CA LEU A 373 -13.92 6.48 13.91
C LEU A 373 -14.57 5.13 13.61
N ILE A 374 -14.21 4.09 14.37
CA ILE A 374 -14.75 2.74 14.21
C ILE A 374 -16.27 2.74 14.33
N LYS A 375 -16.79 3.40 15.36
CA LYS A 375 -18.24 3.51 15.59
C LYS A 375 -18.92 4.16 14.39
N LYS A 376 -18.42 5.30 13.91
CA LYS A 376 -18.98 6.02 12.75
C LYS A 376 -18.93 5.21 11.46
N VAL A 377 -17.83 4.52 11.19
CA VAL A 377 -17.69 3.69 9.97
C VAL A 377 -18.65 2.50 10.01
N ILE A 378 -18.85 1.89 11.19
CA ILE A 378 -19.83 0.81 11.36
C ILE A 378 -21.26 1.34 11.23
N GLU A 379 -21.57 2.50 11.83
CA GLU A 379 -22.88 3.16 11.69
C GLU A 379 -23.17 3.52 10.22
N GLU A 380 -22.19 4.05 9.48
CA GLU A 380 -22.30 4.30 8.05
C GLU A 380 -22.63 3.02 7.28
N HIS A 381 -21.89 1.94 7.53
CA HIS A 381 -22.16 0.64 6.90
C HIS A 381 -23.57 0.11 7.23
N GLN A 382 -24.03 0.27 8.48
CA GLN A 382 -25.39 -0.11 8.88
C GLN A 382 -26.46 0.72 8.17
N ILE A 383 -26.22 2.03 8.02
CA ILE A 383 -27.13 2.93 7.29
C ILE A 383 -27.19 2.53 5.81
N LEU A 384 -26.05 2.25 5.17
CA LEU A 384 -26.00 1.82 3.78
C LEU A 384 -26.73 0.50 3.56
N ARG A 385 -26.48 -0.52 4.40
CA ARG A 385 -27.24 -1.78 4.36
C ARG A 385 -28.73 -1.56 4.58
N ARG A 386 -29.10 -0.67 5.50
CA ARG A 386 -30.51 -0.34 5.75
C ARG A 386 -31.17 0.32 4.54
N ILE A 387 -30.45 1.20 3.83
CA ILE A 387 -30.94 1.82 2.60
C ILE A 387 -31.14 0.76 1.51
N GLU A 388 -30.18 -0.14 1.33
CA GLU A 388 -30.26 -1.25 0.36
C GLU A 388 -31.47 -2.16 0.66
N ASP A 389 -31.64 -2.61 1.90
CA ASP A 389 -32.77 -3.45 2.31
C ASP A 389 -34.13 -2.75 2.07
N LEU A 390 -34.21 -1.43 2.32
CA LEU A 390 -35.43 -0.65 2.06
C LEU A 390 -35.70 -0.48 0.57
N GLN A 391 -34.66 -0.32 -0.25
CA GLN A 391 -34.78 -0.26 -1.70
C GLN A 391 -35.26 -1.60 -2.26
N GLU A 392 -34.69 -2.72 -1.79
CA GLU A 392 -35.12 -4.05 -2.17
C GLU A 392 -36.59 -4.30 -1.79
N ALA A 393 -36.98 -3.98 -0.55
CA ALA A 393 -38.37 -4.11 -0.10
C ALA A 393 -39.34 -3.30 -0.98
N ARG A 394 -38.95 -2.10 -1.40
CA ARG A 394 -39.73 -1.27 -2.33
C ARG A 394 -39.85 -1.92 -3.72
N THR A 395 -38.77 -2.51 -4.23
CA THR A 395 -38.80 -3.24 -5.51
C THR A 395 -39.63 -4.53 -5.44
N ALA A 396 -39.67 -5.19 -4.27
CA ALA A 396 -40.56 -6.32 -3.99
C ALA A 396 -42.04 -5.92 -3.83
N GLY A 397 -42.36 -4.62 -3.93
CA GLY A 397 -43.73 -4.11 -3.90
C GLY A 397 -44.24 -3.68 -2.52
N CYS A 398 -43.39 -3.65 -1.49
CA CYS A 398 -43.77 -3.10 -0.18
C CYS A 398 -44.06 -1.60 -0.30
N ARG A 399 -45.22 -1.15 0.17
CA ARG A 399 -45.65 0.26 0.08
C ARG A 399 -45.71 0.98 1.43
N THR A 400 -45.72 0.23 2.53
CA THR A 400 -45.74 0.78 3.88
C THR A 400 -44.46 0.42 4.62
N THR A 401 -44.11 1.22 5.65
CA THR A 401 -42.96 0.95 6.52
C THR A 401 -43.11 -0.38 7.27
N SER A 402 -44.33 -0.74 7.66
CA SER A 402 -44.65 -2.02 8.31
C SER A 402 -44.42 -3.20 7.37
N ASP A 403 -44.87 -3.11 6.11
CA ASP A 403 -44.65 -4.16 5.12
C ASP A 403 -43.16 -4.34 4.81
N ALA A 404 -42.42 -3.24 4.66
CA ALA A 404 -40.98 -3.28 4.41
C ALA A 404 -40.22 -3.94 5.57
N ASN A 405 -40.56 -3.60 6.82
CA ASN A 405 -39.95 -4.24 7.99
C ASN A 405 -40.26 -5.74 8.08
N ARG A 406 -41.50 -6.15 7.75
CA ARG A 406 -41.88 -7.56 7.70
C ARG A 406 -41.08 -8.32 6.64
N PHE A 407 -40.96 -7.75 5.44
CA PHE A 407 -40.16 -8.32 4.35
C PHE A 407 -38.69 -8.50 4.76
N ILE A 408 -38.08 -7.48 5.37
CA ILE A 408 -36.68 -7.52 5.82
C ILE A 408 -36.48 -8.58 6.90
N GLU A 409 -37.39 -8.69 7.86
CA GLU A 409 -37.31 -9.72 8.90
C GLU A 409 -37.44 -11.14 8.33
N GLU A 410 -38.36 -11.35 7.38
CA GLU A 410 -38.48 -12.62 6.66
C GLU A 410 -37.23 -12.96 5.84
N LYS A 411 -36.60 -11.97 5.19
CA LYS A 411 -35.32 -12.12 4.49
C LYS A 411 -34.21 -12.54 5.45
N ARG A 412 -34.03 -11.82 6.56
CA ARG A 412 -33.02 -12.13 7.59
C ARG A 412 -33.22 -13.51 8.20
N LYS A 413 -34.48 -13.92 8.42
CA LYS A 413 -34.80 -15.27 8.90
C LYS A 413 -34.39 -16.34 7.90
N LYS A 414 -34.71 -16.15 6.61
CA LYS A 414 -34.31 -17.09 5.53
C LYS A 414 -32.79 -17.20 5.41
N GLU A 415 -32.06 -16.08 5.43
CA GLU A 415 -30.60 -16.05 5.40
C GLU A 415 -29.98 -16.75 6.62
N ALA A 416 -30.57 -16.58 7.81
CA ALA A 416 -30.12 -17.26 9.02
C ALA A 416 -30.35 -18.79 8.95
N GLU A 417 -31.50 -19.22 8.42
CA GLU A 417 -31.82 -20.63 8.17
C GLU A 417 -30.86 -21.24 7.13
N GLU A 418 -30.59 -20.53 6.03
CA GLU A 418 -29.62 -20.94 5.01
C GLU A 418 -28.19 -21.02 5.57
N SER A 419 -27.77 -20.02 6.36
CA SER A 419 -26.47 -20.01 7.03
C SER A 419 -26.31 -21.19 8.01
N MET A 420 -27.37 -21.55 8.74
CA MET A 420 -27.38 -22.74 9.60
C MET A 420 -27.30 -24.04 8.78
N LEU A 421 -28.04 -24.13 7.69
CA LEU A 421 -28.01 -25.30 6.79
C LEU A 421 -26.62 -25.50 6.17
N LEU A 422 -25.99 -24.40 5.74
CA LEU A 422 -24.64 -24.39 5.19
C LEU A 422 -23.63 -24.93 6.21
N ARG A 423 -23.73 -24.49 7.47
CA ARG A 423 -22.87 -24.97 8.57
C ARG A 423 -23.07 -26.46 8.90
N LEU A 424 -24.29 -26.98 8.75
CA LEU A 424 -24.57 -28.40 8.97
C LEU A 424 -24.01 -29.27 7.85
N ASN A 425 -24.09 -28.80 6.60
CA ASN A 425 -23.58 -29.52 5.43
C ASN A 425 -22.05 -29.55 5.39
N HIS A 426 -21.39 -28.47 5.81
CA HIS A 426 -19.94 -28.46 6.04
C HIS A 426 -19.64 -29.05 7.43
N GLY A 427 -19.97 -30.33 7.60
CA GLY A 427 -19.91 -31.05 8.87
C GLY A 427 -18.62 -30.85 9.66
N ALA A 428 -18.80 -30.55 10.94
CA ALA A 428 -17.75 -30.47 11.94
C ALA A 428 -16.99 -31.82 12.06
N PRO A 429 -15.65 -31.80 12.15
CA PRO A 429 -14.88 -32.98 12.47
C PRO A 429 -15.13 -33.41 13.92
N GLY A 430 -15.78 -34.56 14.10
CA GLY A 430 -15.70 -35.37 15.31
C GLY A 430 -16.51 -34.88 16.51
N SER A 431 -17.82 -35.17 16.53
CA SER A 431 -18.49 -35.47 17.80
C SER A 431 -18.76 -36.97 17.84
N ILE A 432 -17.95 -37.66 18.64
CA ILE A 432 -18.09 -39.09 18.94
C ILE A 432 -19.36 -39.25 19.78
N ALA A 433 -20.50 -39.40 19.10
CA ALA A 433 -21.75 -39.80 19.71
C ALA A 433 -21.82 -41.34 19.71
N GLY A 434 -21.39 -41.96 20.81
CA GLY A 434 -21.63 -43.36 21.12
C GLY A 434 -21.49 -43.53 22.62
N LYS A 435 -22.35 -44.23 23.35
CA LYS A 435 -23.26 -45.32 23.00
C LYS A 435 -24.38 -45.30 24.04
N THR A 436 -25.62 -45.06 23.64
CA THR A 436 -26.78 -45.31 24.51
C THR A 436 -27.12 -46.79 24.42
N LEU A 437 -26.92 -47.49 25.54
CA LEU A 437 -27.24 -48.89 25.77
C LEU A 437 -28.70 -49.18 25.39
N LYS A 438 -28.94 -49.98 24.34
CA LYS A 438 -30.26 -50.54 24.05
C LYS A 438 -30.28 -52.03 24.37
N SER A 439 -31.31 -52.37 25.15
CA SER A 439 -31.63 -53.65 25.78
C SER A 439 -31.88 -54.81 24.78
N PRO A 440 -31.54 -56.06 25.13
CA PRO A 440 -31.64 -57.23 24.26
C PRO A 440 -32.98 -57.97 24.40
N ARG A 441 -33.66 -58.28 23.29
CA ARG A 441 -34.65 -59.38 23.25
C ARG A 441 -34.98 -59.82 21.82
N GLY A 442 -34.59 -61.06 21.52
CA GLY A 442 -35.39 -62.04 20.78
C GLY A 442 -35.60 -61.84 19.27
N LEU A 443 -34.85 -62.58 18.45
CA LEU A 443 -35.36 -63.78 17.73
C LEU A 443 -34.34 -64.21 16.64
N PRO A 444 -33.99 -65.50 16.55
CA PRO A 444 -33.02 -66.01 15.61
C PRO A 444 -33.70 -66.49 14.31
N ARG A 445 -33.15 -66.14 13.16
CA ARG A 445 -33.34 -66.93 11.93
C ARG A 445 -32.00 -67.16 11.27
N ASN A 446 -31.50 -68.36 11.51
CA ASN A 446 -30.36 -68.98 10.85
C ASN A 446 -30.71 -69.24 9.38
N LEU A 447 -30.00 -68.60 8.46
CA LEU A 447 -29.73 -69.13 7.13
C LEU A 447 -28.26 -68.79 6.82
N HIS A 448 -27.47 -69.86 6.70
CA HIS A 448 -26.02 -69.89 6.55
C HIS A 448 -25.68 -70.07 5.04
N PRO A 449 -24.39 -70.11 4.65
CA PRO A 449 -23.69 -69.07 3.90
C PRO A 449 -23.43 -69.48 2.43
N PHE A 450 -22.89 -68.58 1.60
CA PHE A 450 -21.81 -68.83 0.60
C PHE A 450 -21.77 -67.67 -0.41
N GLY A 451 -20.64 -66.95 -0.45
CA GLY A 451 -20.36 -65.90 -1.42
C GLY A 451 -19.13 -65.11 -0.98
N SER A 452 -17.99 -65.41 -1.58
CA SER A 452 -16.68 -64.89 -1.20
C SER A 452 -16.51 -63.42 -1.57
N ASP A 453 -16.51 -62.53 -0.58
CA ASP A 453 -16.09 -61.14 -0.76
C ASP A 453 -14.56 -61.03 -0.60
N SER A 454 -13.91 -60.64 -1.70
CA SER A 454 -12.51 -60.22 -1.71
C SER A 454 -12.47 -58.75 -1.31
N LEU A 455 -12.17 -58.49 -0.05
CA LEU A 455 -12.08 -57.16 0.55
C LEU A 455 -11.01 -56.29 -0.17
N PRO A 456 -11.37 -55.14 -0.77
CA PRO A 456 -10.39 -54.16 -1.21
C PRO A 456 -9.84 -53.44 0.01
N LYS A 457 -8.51 -53.40 0.09
CA LYS A 457 -7.72 -52.81 1.18
C LYS A 457 -7.97 -51.30 1.27
N VAL A 458 -8.92 -50.88 2.12
CA VAL A 458 -9.14 -49.49 2.48
C VAL A 458 -7.95 -49.00 3.31
N THR A 459 -7.16 -48.11 2.73
CA THR A 459 -6.08 -47.43 3.45
C THR A 459 -6.71 -46.25 4.22
N PRO A 460 -6.46 -46.13 5.54
CA PRO A 460 -7.16 -45.16 6.38
C PRO A 460 -6.80 -43.71 6.00
N PRO A 461 -7.76 -42.76 6.09
CA PRO A 461 -7.52 -41.37 5.74
C PRO A 461 -6.58 -40.73 6.76
N ARG A 462 -5.48 -40.16 6.27
CA ARG A 462 -4.52 -39.41 7.07
C ARG A 462 -5.17 -38.12 7.58
N ILE A 463 -5.30 -38.05 8.89
CA ILE A 463 -5.73 -36.88 9.66
C ILE A 463 -4.64 -35.80 9.51
N TYR A 464 -4.89 -34.75 8.76
CA TYR A 464 -4.13 -33.50 8.88
C TYR A 464 -4.90 -32.57 9.82
N SER A 465 -4.29 -32.34 10.98
CA SER A 465 -4.69 -31.35 11.99
C SER A 465 -4.93 -29.98 11.36
N GLY A 466 -5.97 -29.29 11.82
CA GLY A 466 -6.48 -28.01 11.31
C GLY A 466 -5.59 -26.79 11.54
N LEU A 467 -4.32 -26.84 11.10
CA LEU A 467 -3.40 -25.70 11.12
C LEU A 467 -3.14 -25.08 9.75
N ASP A 468 -3.80 -25.56 8.69
CA ASP A 468 -3.40 -25.18 7.32
C ASP A 468 -4.56 -24.67 6.45
N THR A 469 -5.55 -24.03 7.09
CA THR A 469 -6.53 -23.20 6.38
C THR A 469 -5.83 -21.92 5.91
N TRP A 470 -5.03 -22.04 4.86
CA TRP A 470 -4.48 -20.92 4.13
C TRP A 470 -5.65 -20.23 3.41
N ASP A 471 -5.99 -19.03 3.88
CA ASP A 471 -6.98 -18.17 3.25
C ASP A 471 -6.32 -16.89 2.73
N VAL A 472 -6.66 -16.56 1.49
CA VAL A 472 -6.15 -15.43 0.75
C VAL A 472 -6.86 -14.14 1.14
N ASP A 473 -8.05 -14.22 1.75
CA ASP A 473 -8.80 -13.05 2.19
C ASP A 473 -7.97 -12.19 3.17
N GLY A 474 -7.76 -10.92 2.80
CA GLY A 474 -6.98 -9.94 3.56
C GLY A 474 -5.52 -9.81 3.14
N LEU A 475 -5.00 -10.67 2.25
CA LEU A 475 -3.69 -10.47 1.64
C LEU A 475 -3.73 -9.35 0.59
N LEU A 476 -2.61 -8.64 0.41
CA LEU A 476 -2.51 -7.54 -0.56
C LEU A 476 -2.86 -8.03 -1.98
N GLY A 477 -3.81 -7.37 -2.65
CA GLY A 477 -4.29 -7.70 -3.99
C GLY A 477 -5.37 -8.78 -4.03
N ALA A 478 -5.81 -9.33 -2.88
CA ALA A 478 -6.92 -10.29 -2.82
C ALA A 478 -8.26 -9.67 -3.27
N ASP A 479 -8.41 -8.36 -3.09
CA ASP A 479 -9.54 -7.53 -3.53
C ASP A 479 -9.68 -7.45 -5.06
N LEU A 480 -8.59 -7.72 -5.79
CA LEU A 480 -8.56 -7.73 -7.25
C LEU A 480 -8.87 -9.12 -7.85
N LEU A 481 -9.08 -10.13 -7.01
CA LEU A 481 -9.32 -11.50 -7.44
C LEU A 481 -10.82 -11.84 -7.43
N SER A 482 -11.29 -12.52 -8.47
CA SER A 482 -12.61 -13.16 -8.45
C SER A 482 -12.65 -14.37 -7.48
N GLU A 483 -13.84 -14.81 -7.09
CA GLU A 483 -14.01 -15.95 -6.17
C GLU A 483 -13.33 -17.25 -6.68
N THR A 484 -13.36 -17.49 -7.99
CA THR A 484 -12.67 -18.61 -8.62
C THR A 484 -11.14 -18.48 -8.52
N GLU A 485 -10.62 -17.26 -8.59
CA GLU A 485 -9.18 -16.99 -8.49
C GLU A 485 -8.69 -17.06 -7.05
N LYS A 486 -9.47 -16.53 -6.09
CA LYS A 486 -9.20 -16.69 -4.66
C LYS A 486 -9.12 -18.16 -4.28
N LYS A 487 -10.11 -18.96 -4.73
CA LYS A 487 -10.11 -20.42 -4.52
C LYS A 487 -8.87 -21.08 -5.10
N MET A 488 -8.48 -20.74 -6.33
CA MET A 488 -7.26 -21.27 -6.94
C MET A 488 -6.00 -20.86 -6.16
N CYS A 489 -5.89 -19.60 -5.73
CA CYS A 489 -4.77 -19.10 -4.93
C CYS A 489 -4.69 -19.83 -3.58
N ASN A 490 -5.83 -20.14 -2.97
CA ASN A 490 -5.92 -20.95 -1.75
C ASN A 490 -5.41 -22.39 -1.99
N GLU A 491 -5.89 -23.05 -3.04
CA GLU A 491 -5.52 -24.43 -3.38
C GLU A 491 -4.06 -24.58 -3.83
N THR A 492 -3.49 -23.57 -4.47
CA THR A 492 -2.10 -23.56 -4.96
C THR A 492 -1.12 -22.95 -3.97
N ARG A 493 -1.62 -22.28 -2.93
CA ARG A 493 -0.86 -21.44 -2.00
C ARG A 493 0.02 -20.43 -2.73
N ILE A 494 -0.60 -19.64 -3.61
CA ILE A 494 0.04 -18.51 -4.31
C ILE A 494 -0.52 -17.22 -3.70
N LEU A 495 0.34 -16.28 -3.33
CA LEU A 495 -0.12 -14.97 -2.85
C LEU A 495 -0.77 -14.19 -4.01
N PRO A 496 -1.84 -13.41 -3.77
CA PRO A 496 -2.54 -12.65 -4.81
C PRO A 496 -1.63 -11.78 -5.66
N VAL A 497 -0.69 -11.05 -5.05
CA VAL A 497 0.28 -10.23 -5.79
C VAL A 497 1.11 -11.08 -6.76
N HIS A 498 1.54 -12.28 -6.35
CA HIS A 498 2.29 -13.18 -7.21
C HIS A 498 1.42 -13.72 -8.35
N TYR A 499 0.19 -14.14 -8.03
CA TYR A 499 -0.76 -14.58 -9.03
C TYR A 499 -1.08 -13.49 -10.07
N LEU A 500 -1.35 -12.26 -9.65
CA LEU A 500 -1.60 -11.12 -10.55
C LEU A 500 -0.39 -10.82 -11.44
N LYS A 501 0.83 -10.89 -10.89
CA LYS A 501 2.07 -10.78 -11.69
C LYS A 501 2.20 -11.93 -12.69
N MET A 502 1.86 -13.16 -12.31
CA MET A 502 1.86 -14.30 -13.22
C MET A 502 0.84 -14.11 -14.35
N LEU A 503 -0.37 -13.64 -14.04
CA LEU A 503 -1.39 -13.30 -15.03
C LEU A 503 -0.89 -12.25 -16.02
N ASP A 504 -0.28 -11.17 -15.53
CA ASP A 504 0.26 -10.09 -16.37
C ASP A 504 1.37 -10.61 -17.30
N ILE A 505 2.33 -11.37 -16.77
CA ILE A 505 3.42 -11.95 -17.56
C ILE A 505 2.87 -12.93 -18.60
N LEU A 506 2.04 -13.89 -18.20
CA LEU A 506 1.45 -14.86 -19.13
C LEU A 506 0.64 -14.17 -20.22
N THR A 507 -0.24 -13.24 -19.86
CA THR A 507 -1.06 -12.50 -20.83
C THR A 507 -0.19 -11.76 -21.84
N ARG A 508 0.89 -11.13 -21.38
CA ARG A 508 1.81 -10.40 -22.25
C ARG A 508 2.60 -11.32 -23.19
N GLU A 509 3.11 -12.44 -22.69
CA GLU A 509 3.94 -13.35 -23.48
C GLU A 509 3.12 -14.26 -24.42
N ILE A 510 1.88 -14.60 -24.05
CA ILE A 510 0.90 -15.22 -24.97
C ILE A 510 0.59 -14.26 -26.13
N LYS A 511 0.34 -12.98 -25.84
CA LYS A 511 0.08 -11.96 -26.87
C LYS A 511 1.25 -11.73 -27.81
N LYS A 512 2.49 -11.88 -27.34
CA LYS A 512 3.70 -11.84 -28.18
C LYS A 512 3.91 -13.12 -29.00
N GLY A 513 3.12 -14.16 -28.76
CA GLY A 513 3.27 -15.48 -29.41
C GLY A 513 4.46 -16.29 -28.90
N GLN A 514 5.05 -15.92 -27.76
CA GLN A 514 6.15 -16.67 -27.14
C GLN A 514 5.66 -17.90 -26.36
N ILE A 515 4.44 -17.84 -25.84
CA ILE A 515 3.79 -18.95 -25.12
C ILE A 515 2.64 -19.46 -25.97
N LYS A 516 2.77 -20.68 -26.51
CA LYS A 516 1.71 -21.35 -27.29
C LYS A 516 1.11 -22.54 -26.55
N LYS A 517 1.90 -23.18 -25.70
CA LYS A 517 1.49 -24.30 -24.82
C LYS A 517 1.95 -24.05 -23.40
N LYS A 518 1.35 -24.75 -22.43
CA LYS A 518 1.67 -24.63 -21.00
C LYS A 518 3.17 -24.73 -20.69
N SER A 519 3.87 -25.67 -21.35
CA SER A 519 5.30 -25.90 -21.12
C SER A 519 6.20 -24.72 -21.51
N ASP A 520 5.76 -23.85 -22.42
CA ASP A 520 6.51 -22.64 -22.80
C ASP A 520 6.50 -21.60 -21.67
N ALA A 521 5.50 -21.65 -20.78
CA ALA A 521 5.38 -20.72 -19.67
C ALA A 521 6.37 -21.00 -18.52
N TYR A 522 6.88 -22.23 -18.40
CA TYR A 522 7.70 -22.64 -17.25
C TYR A 522 9.00 -21.85 -17.14
N SER A 523 9.60 -21.44 -18.26
CA SER A 523 10.83 -20.65 -18.25
C SER A 523 10.66 -19.24 -17.68
N PHE A 524 9.43 -18.72 -17.60
CA PHE A 524 9.16 -17.36 -17.13
C PHE A 524 9.01 -17.26 -15.61
N PHE A 525 8.83 -18.38 -14.91
CA PHE A 525 8.53 -18.40 -13.49
C PHE A 525 9.47 -19.34 -12.73
N LYS A 526 10.04 -18.85 -11.63
CA LYS A 526 10.75 -19.68 -10.64
C LYS A 526 9.76 -20.33 -9.67
N VAL A 527 8.74 -20.99 -10.21
CA VAL A 527 7.64 -21.63 -9.46
C VAL A 527 7.44 -23.04 -10.01
N GLU A 528 6.93 -23.94 -9.18
CA GLU A 528 6.62 -25.31 -9.59
C GLU A 528 5.71 -25.32 -10.86
N PRO A 529 6.05 -26.12 -11.89
CA PRO A 529 5.30 -26.17 -13.15
C PRO A 529 3.79 -26.41 -12.97
N SER A 530 3.41 -27.25 -12.00
CA SER A 530 2.01 -27.55 -11.66
C SER A 530 1.20 -26.31 -11.27
N LYS A 531 1.84 -25.33 -10.63
CA LYS A 531 1.21 -24.05 -10.27
C LYS A 531 1.08 -23.13 -11.48
N VAL A 532 2.10 -23.09 -12.34
CA VAL A 532 2.08 -22.32 -13.59
C VAL A 532 0.94 -22.83 -14.49
N ASP A 533 0.77 -24.16 -14.58
CA ASP A 533 -0.32 -24.78 -15.33
C ASP A 533 -1.69 -24.31 -14.86
N ARG A 534 -1.94 -24.28 -13.54
CA ARG A 534 -3.23 -23.82 -13.01
C ARG A 534 -3.50 -22.34 -13.31
N VAL A 535 -2.48 -21.49 -13.28
CA VAL A 535 -2.64 -20.08 -13.66
C VAL A 535 -2.88 -19.94 -15.16
N TYR A 536 -2.19 -20.72 -15.99
CA TYR A 536 -2.43 -20.78 -17.42
C TYR A 536 -3.86 -21.24 -17.75
N ASP A 537 -4.34 -22.29 -17.08
CA ASP A 537 -5.71 -22.79 -17.22
C ASP A 537 -6.76 -21.73 -16.85
N MET A 538 -6.49 -20.93 -15.83
CA MET A 538 -7.35 -19.81 -15.45
C MET A 538 -7.41 -18.73 -16.54
N LEU A 539 -6.29 -18.46 -17.24
CA LEU A 539 -6.26 -17.54 -18.39
C LEU A 539 -7.03 -18.09 -19.60
N VAL A 540 -6.87 -19.39 -19.90
CA VAL A 540 -7.61 -20.06 -20.98
C VAL A 540 -9.11 -20.01 -20.68
N HIS A 541 -9.52 -20.26 -19.43
CA HIS A 541 -10.92 -20.12 -19.01
C HIS A 541 -11.44 -18.68 -19.16
N LYS A 542 -10.58 -17.66 -19.02
CA LYS A 542 -10.90 -16.25 -19.29
C LYS A 542 -10.85 -15.88 -20.78
N GLY A 543 -10.58 -16.84 -21.68
CA GLY A 543 -10.50 -16.62 -23.12
C GLY A 543 -9.17 -16.04 -23.60
N ILE A 544 -8.11 -16.11 -22.78
CA ILE A 544 -6.77 -15.62 -23.09
C ILE A 544 -5.82 -16.83 -23.21
N GLY A 545 -5.59 -17.30 -24.44
CA GLY A 545 -4.70 -18.44 -24.73
C GLY A 545 -5.40 -19.56 -25.49
N ASP A 546 -4.61 -20.46 -26.05
CA ASP A 546 -5.10 -21.64 -26.77
C ASP A 546 -5.15 -22.86 -25.84
N SER A 547 -6.17 -23.70 -25.97
CA SER A 547 -6.37 -24.89 -25.13
C SER A 547 -5.43 -26.07 -25.45
N THR A 548 -4.28 -25.83 -26.09
CA THR A 548 -3.37 -26.88 -26.60
C THR A 548 -2.34 -27.37 -25.61
#